data_AF-A0A402B8C3-F1
#
_entry.id   AF-A0A402B8C3-F1
#
_cell.length_a   1.000
_cell.length_b   1.000
_cell.length_c   1.000
_cell.angle_alpha   90.00
_cell.angle_beta   90.00
_cell.angle_gamma   90.00
#
_symmetry.space_group_name_H-M   'P 1'
#
loop_
_entity.id
_entity.type
_entity.pdbx_description
1 polymer ?
#
loop_
_entity_poly.entity_id
_entity_poly.type
_entity_poly.pdbx_seq_one_letter_code
_entity_poly.pdbx_strand_id
1 'polypeptide(L)' 'MSWSILNEILGLAIIDPVFQKKLLSSPLDAIYEREFVLSPEEIHVLQHIHVHDLAEFSQCIIDNLSPKQ' A
#
# COMPACT_ATOMS: atom_id res chain seq x y z
N MET A 1 1.21 -10.09 -2.16
CA MET A 1 1.58 -9.06 -3.14
C MET A 1 2.95 -9.41 -3.66
N SER A 2 3.27 -9.17 -4.93
CA SER A 2 4.68 -9.20 -5.31
C SER A 2 5.36 -8.00 -4.64
N TRP A 3 6.51 -8.21 -3.99
CA TRP A 3 7.33 -7.12 -3.44
C TRP A 3 7.62 -6.01 -4.47
N SER A 4 7.60 -6.35 -5.76
CA SER A 4 7.71 -5.39 -6.85
C SER A 4 6.57 -4.36 -6.86
N ILE A 5 5.32 -4.78 -6.67
CA ILE A 5 4.15 -3.90 -6.68
C ILE A 5 4.19 -2.97 -5.47
N LEU A 6 4.57 -3.49 -4.30
CA LEU A 6 4.74 -2.68 -3.11
C LEU A 6 5.77 -1.56 -3.33
N ASN A 7 6.95 -1.93 -3.83
CA ASN A 7 8.03 -0.98 -4.07
C ASN A 7 7.62 0.07 -5.10
N GLU A 8 6.81 -0.30 -6.10
CA GLU A 8 6.27 0.62 -7.08
C GLU A 8 5.28 1.60 -6.44
N ILE A 9 4.33 1.12 -5.63
CA ILE A 9 3.39 1.97 -4.89
C ILE A 9 4.15 2.94 -3.97
N LEU A 10 5.12 2.46 -3.21
CA LEU A 10 5.94 3.28 -2.32
C LEU A 10 6.76 4.30 -3.12
N GLY A 11 7.40 3.87 -4.22
CA GLY A 11 8.16 4.75 -5.11
C GLY A 11 7.29 5.86 -5.70
N LEU A 12 6.08 5.52 -6.15
CA LEU A 12 5.10 6.49 -6.65
C LEU A 12 4.68 7.48 -5.56
N ALA A 13 4.43 7.00 -4.34
CA ALA A 13 4.05 7.87 -3.23
C ALA A 13 5.16 8.82 -2.79
N ILE A 14 6.44 8.49 -3.02
CA ILE A 14 7.55 9.39 -2.72
C ILE A 14 7.60 10.57 -3.71
N ILE A 15 7.31 10.33 -4.99
CA ILE A 15 7.43 11.34 -6.05
C ILE A 15 6.12 12.08 -6.36
N ASP A 16 4.97 11.53 -5.95
CA ASP A 16 3.64 12.07 -6.16
C ASP A 16 2.93 12.31 -4.81
N PRO A 17 3.01 13.54 -4.26
CA PRO A 17 2.38 13.89 -2.99
C PRO A 17 0.85 13.77 -3.00
N VAL A 18 0.22 13.90 -4.17
CA VAL A 18 -1.24 13.75 -4.31
C VAL A 18 -1.61 12.28 -4.15
N PHE A 19 -0.86 11.40 -4.81
CA PHE A 19 -1.00 9.96 -4.64
C PHE A 19 -0.72 9.53 -3.20
N GLN A 20 0.35 10.05 -2.59
CA GLN A 20 0.67 9.76 -1.18
C GLN A 20 -0.50 10.09 -0.25
N LYS A 21 -1.03 11.31 -0.34
CA LYS A 21 -2.14 11.74 0.52
C LYS A 21 -3.36 10.85 0.33
N LYS A 22 -3.62 10.44 -0.91
CA LYS A 22 -4.71 9.53 -1.24
C LYS A 22 -4.46 8.13 -0.70
N LEU A 23 -3.25 7.60 -0.85
CA LEU A 23 -2.84 6.29 -0.36
C LEU A 23 -3.01 6.18 1.16
N LEU A 24 -2.66 7.24 1.90
CA LEU A 24 -2.81 7.27 3.36
C LEU A 24 -4.27 7.44 3.83
N SER A 25 -5.14 8.03 3.01
CA SER A 25 -6.54 8.27 3.35
C SER A 25 -7.47 7.12 2.92
N SER A 26 -7.22 6.58 1.73
CA SER A 26 -7.96 5.50 1.08
C SER A 26 -6.99 4.65 0.25
N PRO A 27 -6.26 3.71 0.87
CA PRO A 27 -5.22 2.94 0.19
C PRO A 27 -5.74 2.11 -0.97
N LEU A 28 -6.92 1.47 -0.83
CA LEU A 28 -7.54 0.71 -1.91
C LEU A 28 -7.87 1.58 -3.12
N ASP A 29 -8.51 2.72 -2.90
CA ASP A 29 -8.93 3.61 -3.98
C ASP A 29 -7.70 4.16 -4.73
N ALA A 30 -6.65 4.53 -4.00
CA ALA A 30 -5.40 4.98 -4.59
C ALA A 30 -4.78 3.90 -5.49
N ILE A 31 -4.73 2.66 -5.00
CA ILE A 31 -4.11 1.54 -5.71
C ILE A 31 -4.95 1.12 -6.93
N TYR A 32 -6.28 1.10 -6.82
CA TYR A 32 -7.18 0.80 -7.93
C TYR A 32 -7.11 1.84 -9.05
N GLU A 33 -6.98 3.12 -8.73
CA GLU A 33 -6.83 4.18 -9.74
C GLU A 33 -5.53 4.07 -10.56
N ARG A 34 -4.54 3.37 -10.02
CA ARG A 34 -3.29 3.06 -10.72
C ARG A 34 -3.31 1.70 -11.41
N GLU A 35 -4.47 1.06 -11.50
CA GLU A 35 -4.69 -0.23 -12.17
C GLU A 35 -3.84 -1.39 -11.59
N PHE A 36 -3.40 -1.28 -10.34
CA PHE A 36 -2.71 -2.37 -9.67
C PHE A 36 -3.70 -3.49 -9.31
N VAL A 37 -3.32 -4.72 -9.65
CA VAL A 37 -4.09 -5.91 -9.31
C VAL A 37 -3.66 -6.41 -7.94
N LEU A 38 -4.59 -6.34 -6.98
CA LEU A 38 -4.40 -6.84 -5.63
C LEU A 38 -5.04 -8.22 -5.46
N SER A 39 -4.41 -9.08 -4.65
CA SER A 39 -5.03 -10.32 -4.20
C SER A 39 -6.08 -10.07 -3.09
N PRO A 40 -7.03 -10.99 -2.85
CA PRO A 40 -8.02 -10.83 -1.78
C PRO A 40 -7.42 -10.62 -0.39
N GLU A 41 -6.29 -11.26 -0.11
CA GLU A 41 -5.55 -11.12 1.16
C GLU A 41 -4.97 -9.70 1.30
N GLU A 42 -4.44 -9.14 0.21
CA GLU A 42 -3.91 -7.77 0.21
C GLU A 42 -5.00 -6.74 0.37
N ILE A 43 -6.13 -6.94 -0.30
CA ILE A 43 -7.31 -6.09 -0.13
C ILE A 43 -7.74 -6.09 1.33
N HIS A 44 -7.80 -7.29 1.95
CA HIS A 44 -8.15 -7.41 3.35
C HIS A 44 -7.18 -6.67 4.27
N VAL A 45 -5.87 -6.78 4.05
CA VAL A 45 -4.87 -6.04 4.84
C VAL A 45 -5.01 -4.53 4.64
N LEU A 46 -5.07 -4.06 3.40
CA LEU A 46 -5.15 -2.63 3.06
C LEU A 46 -6.43 -1.97 3.58
N GLN A 47 -7.54 -2.71 3.69
CA GLN A 47 -8.80 -2.22 4.29
C GLN A 47 -8.68 -1.86 5.77
N HIS A 48 -7.74 -2.48 6.49
CA HIS A 48 -7.58 -2.31 7.93
C HIS A 48 -6.37 -1.43 8.29
N ILE A 49 -5.62 -0.94 7.29
CA ILE A 49 -4.47 -0.08 7.50
C ILE A 49 -4.95 1.36 7.70
N HIS A 50 -4.65 1.90 8.88
CA HIS A 50 -4.80 3.30 9.23
C HIS A 50 -3.45 3.82 9.70
N VAL A 51 -2.81 4.64 8.87
CA VAL A 51 -1.42 5.10 9.07
C VAL A 51 -1.32 6.57 8.72
N HIS A 52 -0.39 7.27 9.38
CA HIS A 52 -0.23 8.71 9.24
C HIS A 52 0.86 9.09 8.24
N ASP A 53 1.78 8.17 7.95
CA ASP A 53 2.87 8.37 6.99
C ASP A 53 3.23 7.09 6.22
N LEU A 54 4.14 7.25 5.26
CA LEU A 54 4.58 6.14 4.40
C LEU A 54 5.46 5.13 5.13
N ALA A 55 6.16 5.53 6.18
CA ALA A 55 7.01 4.61 6.94
C ALA A 55 6.12 3.62 7.69
N GLU A 56 5.10 4.11 8.40
CA GLU A 56 4.06 3.31 9.04
C GLU A 56 3.33 2.42 8.03
N PHE A 57 2.94 2.98 6.87
CA PHE A 57 2.31 2.20 5.80
C PHE A 57 3.19 1.02 5.38
N SER A 58 4.46 1.29 5.08
CA SER A 58 5.39 0.24 4.65
C SER A 58 5.57 -0.84 5.72
N GLN A 59 5.68 -0.45 7.00
CA GLN A 59 5.82 -1.38 8.11
C GLN A 59 4.57 -2.25 8.27
N CYS A 60 3.37 -1.66 8.22
CA CYS A 60 2.11 -2.41 8.29
C CYS A 60 2.02 -3.45 7.17
N ILE A 61 2.42 -3.09 5.95
CA ILE A 61 2.42 -4.06 4.86
C ILE A 61 3.45 -5.17 5.11
N ILE A 62 4.66 -4.83 5.54
CA ILE A 62 5.70 -5.82 5.84
C ILE A 62 5.19 -6.79 6.92
N ASP A 63 4.57 -6.30 7.99
CA ASP A 63 4.13 -7.14 9.10
C ASP A 63 2.96 -8.07 8.74
N ASN A 64 2.08 -7.63 7.82
CA ASN A 64 0.87 -8.37 7.45
C ASN A 64 1.02 -9.21 6.18
N LEU A 65 1.88 -8.81 5.26
CA LEU A 65 2.07 -9.45 3.95
C LEU A 65 3.46 -10.09 3.77
N SER A 66 4.42 -9.90 4.69
CA SER A 66 5.62 -10.73 4.66
C SER A 66 5.25 -12.17 4.99
N PRO A 67 5.73 -13.15 4.20
CA PRO A 67 5.64 -14.53 4.61
C PRO A 67 6.38 -14.66 5.95
N LYS A 68 5.63 -14.95 7.02
CA LYS A 68 6.24 -15.46 8.26
C LYS A 68 7.04 -16.69 7.85
N GLN A 69 8.36 -16.58 7.91
CA GLN A 69 9.27 -17.70 7.68
C GLN A 69 8.96 -18.86 8.62
#